data_AF-A0A7K1D5Z8-F1
#
_entry.id   AF-A0A7K1D5Z8-F1
#
_cell.length_a   1.000
_cell.length_b   1.000
_cell.length_c   1.000
_cell.angle_alpha   90.00
_cell.angle_beta   90.00
_cell.angle_gamma   90.00
#
_symmetry.space_group_name_H-M   'P 1'
#
loop_
_entity.id
_entity.type
_entity.pdbx_description
1 polymer ?
#
loop_
_entity_poly.entity_id
_entity_poly.type
_entity_poly.pdbx_seq_one_letter_code
_entity_poly.pdbx_strand_id
1 'polypeptide(L)'
;MFCPFCRHSDSRVVDSRATDDGSAIRRRRQCPECDRRFTTIEVATLSVVKRSGVIEPFSRAKVVNGLRKACQGRPVTDDDLALLAQKVEEAVRASGAAAVDSHEV
;
A
#
# COMPACT_ATOMS: atom_id res chain seq x y z
N MET A 1 -16.80 -4.83 -10.17
CA MET A 1 -17.24 -4.93 -8.76
C MET A 1 -18.75 -4.84 -8.76
N PHE A 2 -19.41 -5.80 -8.12
CA PHE A 2 -20.87 -5.89 -8.10
C PHE A 2 -21.53 -4.68 -7.42
N CYS A 3 -22.64 -4.20 -7.98
CA CYS A 3 -23.47 -3.17 -7.38
C CYS A 3 -24.19 -3.73 -6.13
N PRO A 4 -24.07 -3.09 -4.95
CA PRO A 4 -24.71 -3.59 -3.73
C PRO A 4 -26.24 -3.48 -3.74
N PHE A 5 -26.82 -2.72 -4.69
CA PHE A 5 -28.26 -2.47 -4.75
C PHE A 5 -28.99 -3.37 -5.74
N CYS A 6 -28.47 -3.53 -6.96
CA CYS A 6 -29.11 -4.33 -8.01
C CYS A 6 -28.29 -5.57 -8.42
N ARG A 7 -27.11 -5.78 -7.81
CA ARG A 7 -26.19 -6.91 -8.12
C ARG A 7 -25.65 -6.95 -9.55
N HIS A 8 -25.78 -5.87 -10.33
CA HIS A 8 -25.08 -5.73 -11.60
C HIS A 8 -23.57 -5.97 -11.42
N SER A 9 -22.91 -6.68 -12.33
CA SER A 9 -21.49 -7.04 -12.22
C SER A 9 -20.53 -5.85 -12.34
N ASP A 10 -21.00 -4.79 -13.01
CA ASP A 10 -20.18 -3.64 -13.35
C ASP A 10 -20.52 -2.36 -12.59
N SER A 11 -19.50 -1.53 -12.47
CA SER A 11 -19.58 -0.22 -11.85
C SER A 11 -18.47 0.69 -12.38
N ARG A 12 -18.80 1.96 -12.59
CA ARG A 12 -17.86 2.99 -13.04
C ARG A 12 -17.28 3.73 -11.85
N VAL A 13 -15.95 3.91 -11.81
CA VAL A 13 -15.28 4.75 -10.82
C VAL A 13 -15.49 6.22 -11.20
N VAL A 14 -15.96 7.02 -10.26
CA VAL A 14 -16.27 8.46 -10.44
C VAL A 14 -15.27 9.33 -9.69
N ASP A 15 -14.83 8.90 -8.50
CA ASP A 15 -13.86 9.62 -7.68
C ASP A 15 -12.98 8.60 -6.95
N SER A 16 -11.70 8.91 -6.77
CA SER A 16 -10.74 8.04 -6.07
C SER A 16 -9.84 8.87 -5.16
N ARG A 17 -9.73 8.47 -3.90
CA ARG A 17 -8.88 9.14 -2.90
C ARG A 17 -8.11 8.10 -2.10
N ALA A 18 -6.84 8.35 -1.86
CA ALA A 18 -6.09 7.61 -0.85
C ALA A 18 -6.60 7.96 0.56
N THR A 19 -6.44 7.04 1.49
CA THR A 19 -6.53 7.28 2.93
C THR A 19 -5.33 8.08 3.40
N ASP A 20 -5.45 8.79 4.53
CA ASP A 20 -4.39 9.67 5.04
C ASP A 20 -3.08 8.93 5.33
N ASP A 21 -3.16 7.64 5.67
CA ASP A 21 -2.05 6.72 5.90
C ASP A 21 -1.59 5.97 4.63
N GLY A 22 -2.22 6.23 3.47
CA GLY A 22 -1.84 5.62 2.19
C GLY A 22 -2.03 4.11 2.13
N SER A 23 -2.74 3.49 3.08
CA SER A 23 -2.92 2.04 3.19
C SER A 23 -4.06 1.52 2.30
N ALA A 24 -5.02 2.38 1.98
CA ALA A 24 -6.17 2.06 1.17
C ALA A 24 -6.60 3.20 0.24
N ILE A 25 -7.29 2.84 -0.83
CA ILE A 25 -7.92 3.74 -1.79
C ILE A 25 -9.43 3.62 -1.64
N ARG A 26 -10.09 4.72 -1.28
CA ARG A 26 -11.55 4.84 -1.29
C ARG A 26 -11.98 5.26 -2.69
N ARG A 27 -12.76 4.43 -3.37
CA ARG A 27 -13.32 4.74 -4.69
C ARG A 27 -14.82 4.93 -4.60
N ARG A 28 -15.32 6.09 -5.05
CA ARG A 28 -16.75 6.32 -5.26
C ARG A 28 -17.12 5.78 -6.63
N ARG A 29 -18.04 4.83 -6.67
CA ARG A 29 -18.50 4.14 -7.88
C ARG A 29 -19.97 4.48 -8.16
N GLN A 30 -20.36 4.43 -9.43
CA GLN A 30 -21.74 4.54 -9.91
C GLN A 30 -22.09 3.27 -10.69
N CYS A 31 -23.27 2.69 -10.41
CA CYS A 31 -23.80 1.58 -11.18
C CYS A 31 -24.42 2.10 -12.49
N PRO A 32 -24.08 1.53 -13.66
CA PRO A 32 -24.68 1.95 -14.93
C PRO A 32 -26.13 1.49 -15.12
N GLU A 33 -26.60 0.49 -14.35
CA GLU A 33 -27.96 -0.07 -14.48
C GLU A 33 -28.99 0.65 -13.60
N CYS A 34 -28.64 0.98 -12.36
CA CYS A 34 -29.57 1.61 -11.40
C CYS A 34 -29.18 3.03 -10.97
N ASP A 35 -28.10 3.59 -11.54
CA ASP A 35 -27.55 4.93 -11.28
C ASP A 35 -27.16 5.25 -9.83
N ARG A 36 -27.30 4.29 -8.91
CA ARG A 36 -26.93 4.47 -7.51
C ARG A 36 -25.41 4.53 -7.35
N ARG A 37 -24.98 5.37 -6.40
CA ARG A 37 -23.58 5.54 -6.02
C ARG A 37 -23.26 4.78 -4.75
N PHE A 38 -22.07 4.20 -4.68
CA PHE A 38 -21.55 3.49 -3.51
C PHE A 38 -20.03 3.64 -3.41
N THR A 39 -19.47 3.38 -2.23
CA THR A 39 -18.04 3.52 -1.97
C THR A 39 -17.42 2.16 -1.74
N THR A 40 -16.26 1.91 -2.36
CA THR A 40 -15.46 0.71 -2.14
C THR A 40 -14.12 1.09 -1.55
N ILE A 41 -13.58 0.22 -0.69
CA ILE A 41 -12.26 0.39 -0.10
C ILE A 41 -11.37 -0.71 -0.68
N GLU A 42 -10.30 -0.31 -1.34
CA GLU A 42 -9.31 -1.20 -1.95
C GLU A 42 -7.99 -1.02 -1.21
N VAL A 43 -7.25 -2.10 -0.96
CA VAL A 43 -5.91 -2.01 -0.34
C VAL A 43 -4.95 -1.36 -1.33
N ALA A 44 -4.19 -0.37 -0.87
CA ALA A 44 -3.19 0.30 -1.68
C ALA A 44 -1.92 -0.55 -1.73
N THR A 45 -1.54 -0.98 -2.94
CA THR A 45 -0.28 -1.68 -3.16
C THR A 45 0.86 -0.67 -3.24
N LEU A 46 1.81 -0.76 -2.30
CA LEU A 46 3.07 -0.04 -2.36
C LEU A 46 4.09 -0.90 -3.11
N SER A 47 4.71 -0.34 -4.16
CA SER A 47 5.76 -1.01 -4.94
C SER A 47 7.13 -0.38 -4.72
N VAL A 48 8.19 -1.16 -4.89
CA VAL A 48 9.57 -0.70 -4.86
C VAL A 48 10.22 -0.99 -6.21
N VAL A 49 10.78 0.05 -6.83
CA VAL A 49 11.59 -0.05 -8.04
C VAL A 49 13.03 -0.36 -7.63
N LYS A 50 13.52 -1.54 -7.98
CA LYS A 50 14.90 -1.94 -7.69
C LYS A 50 15.89 -1.24 -8.61
N ARG A 51 17.15 -1.17 -8.20
CA ARG A 51 18.27 -0.70 -9.05
C ARG A 51 18.39 -1.44 -10.39
N SER A 52 17.91 -2.68 -10.46
CA SER A 52 17.84 -3.44 -11.72
C SER A 52 16.70 -3.01 -12.65
N GLY A 53 15.85 -2.08 -12.24
CA GLY A 53 14.60 -1.69 -12.92
C GLY A 53 13.41 -2.60 -12.62
N VAL A 54 13.61 -3.69 -11.87
CA VAL A 54 12.53 -4.62 -11.50
C VAL A 54 11.61 -3.96 -10.47
N ILE A 55 10.31 -3.99 -10.73
CA ILE A 55 9.28 -3.53 -9.79
C ILE A 55 8.77 -4.73 -9.00
N GLU A 56 8.79 -4.63 -7.68
CA GLU A 56 8.20 -5.63 -6.80
C GLU A 56 7.37 -4.97 -5.69
N PRO A 57 6.41 -5.68 -5.08
CA PRO A 57 5.71 -5.17 -3.91
C PRO A 57 6.69 -4.88 -2.77
N PHE A 58 6.42 -3.79 -2.03
CA PHE A 58 7.14 -3.50 -0.79
C PHE A 58 7.01 -4.69 0.17
N SER A 59 8.12 -5.11 0.74
CA SER A 59 8.19 -6.25 1.65
C SER A 59 8.88 -5.84 2.94
N ARG A 60 8.10 -5.73 4.01
CA ARG A 60 8.61 -5.47 5.35
C ARG A 60 9.66 -6.50 5.79
N ALA A 61 9.51 -7.77 5.38
CA ALA A 61 10.48 -8.82 5.65
C ALA A 61 11.86 -8.52 5.03
N LYS A 62 11.92 -7.92 3.84
CA LYS A 62 13.19 -7.49 3.22
C LYS A 62 13.83 -6.34 3.99
N VAL A 63 13.04 -5.39 4.50
CA VAL A 63 13.52 -4.31 5.37
C VAL A 63 14.11 -4.89 6.66
N VAL A 64 13.38 -5.76 7.36
CA VAL A 64 13.87 -6.43 8.58
C VAL A 64 15.17 -7.19 8.32
N ASN A 65 15.26 -7.93 7.21
CA ASN A 65 16.48 -8.65 6.85
C ASN A 65 17.67 -7.71 6.58
N GLY A 66 17.42 -6.55 5.97
CA GLY A 66 18.44 -5.50 5.79
C GLY A 66 18.91 -4.93 7.13
N LEU A 67 17.96 -4.57 7.99
CA LEU A 67 18.24 -4.04 9.34
C LEU A 67 19.00 -5.05 10.19
N ARG A 68 18.59 -6.32 10.18
CA ARG A 68 19.27 -7.40 10.91
C ARG A 68 20.74 -7.52 10.51
N LYS A 69 21.04 -7.41 9.22
CA LYS A 69 22.43 -7.41 8.72
C LYS A 69 23.20 -6.16 9.19
N ALA A 70 22.56 -4.99 9.14
CA ALA A 70 23.19 -3.74 9.58
C ALA A 70 23.43 -3.66 11.09
N CYS A 71 22.60 -4.33 11.89
CA CYS A 71 22.67 -4.35 13.35
C CYS A 71 23.41 -5.57 13.92
N GLN A 72 24.14 -6.33 13.11
CA GLN A 72 24.91 -7.49 13.60
C GLN A 72 25.87 -7.08 14.73
N GLY A 73 25.88 -7.87 15.81
CA GLY A 73 26.73 -7.63 16.98
C GLY A 73 26.24 -6.50 17.91
N ARG A 74 25.08 -5.91 17.64
CA ARG A 74 24.46 -4.89 18.52
C ARG A 74 23.34 -5.52 19.36
N PRO A 75 23.09 -5.02 20.59
CA PRO A 75 22.01 -5.52 21.45
C PRO A 75 20.65 -4.98 20.96
N VAL A 76 20.18 -5.49 19.82
CA VAL A 76 18.90 -5.10 19.20
C VAL A 76 18.05 -6.35 19.06
N THR A 77 16.81 -6.29 19.53
CA THR A 77 15.89 -7.44 19.47
C THR A 77 15.17 -7.51 18.13
N ASP A 78 14.63 -8.67 17.78
CA ASP A 78 13.81 -8.80 16.56
C ASP A 78 12.54 -7.91 16.62
N ASP A 79 12.02 -7.64 17.82
CA ASP A 79 10.87 -6.74 18.01
C ASP A 79 11.24 -5.28 17.69
N ASP A 80 12.44 -4.83 18.09
CA ASP A 80 12.94 -3.50 17.72
C ASP A 80 13.08 -3.35 16.20
N LEU A 81 13.59 -4.38 15.54
CA LEU A 81 13.71 -4.42 14.07
C LEU A 81 12.34 -4.41 13.39
N ALA A 82 11.38 -5.14 13.94
CA ALA A 82 10.01 -5.20 13.44
C ALA A 82 9.30 -3.83 13.57
N LEU A 83 9.48 -3.15 14.71
CA LEU A 83 8.93 -1.82 14.95
C LEU A 83 9.56 -0.77 14.02
N LEU A 84 10.89 -0.82 13.83
CA LEU A 84 11.57 0.09 12.91
C LEU A 84 11.11 -0.14 11.46
N ALA A 85 10.99 -1.40 11.03
CA ALA A 85 10.50 -1.72 9.69
C ALA A 85 9.06 -1.27 9.46
N GLN A 86 8.20 -1.29 10.48
CA GLN A 86 6.85 -0.72 10.42
C GLN A 86 6.91 0.80 10.22
N LYS A 87 7.74 1.51 10.99
CA LYS A 87 7.91 2.97 10.84
C LYS A 87 8.41 3.36 9.45
N VAL A 88 9.31 2.57 8.86
CA VAL A 88 9.77 2.77 7.47
C VAL A 88 8.59 2.63 6.50
N GLU A 89 7.78 1.58 6.63
CA GLU A 89 6.60 1.41 5.77
C GLU A 89 5.62 2.58 5.90
N GLU A 90 5.31 3.01 7.12
CA GLU A 90 4.41 4.14 7.39
C GLU A 90 4.94 5.44 6.76
N ALA A 91 6.23 5.73 6.91
CA ALA A 91 6.86 6.92 6.32
C ALA A 91 6.80 6.89 4.78
N VAL A 92 7.08 5.72 4.18
CA VAL A 92 7.00 5.56 2.72
C VAL A 92 5.56 5.70 2.23
N ARG A 93 4.57 5.13 2.92
CA ARG A 93 3.15 5.29 2.53
C ARG A 93 2.65 6.73 2.69
N ALA A 94 3.10 7.43 3.73
CA ALA A 94 2.74 8.83 3.97
C ALA A 94 3.24 9.77 2.85
N SER A 95 4.24 9.37 2.05
CA SER A 95 4.64 10.12 0.85
C SER A 95 3.56 10.17 -0.23
N GLY A 96 2.57 9.26 -0.18
CA GLY A 96 1.51 9.13 -1.20
C GLY A 96 1.98 8.48 -2.50
N ALA A 97 3.23 8.05 -2.61
CA ALA A 97 3.76 7.41 -3.79
C ALA A 97 3.27 5.96 -3.91
N ALA A 98 2.75 5.58 -5.08
CA ALA A 98 2.36 4.20 -5.37
C ALA A 98 3.58 3.29 -5.63
N ALA A 99 4.69 3.88 -6.05
CA ALA A 99 5.97 3.22 -6.24
C ALA A 99 7.09 4.15 -5.79
N VAL A 100 8.10 3.59 -5.12
CA VAL A 100 9.29 4.31 -4.65
C VAL A 100 10.56 3.62 -5.12
N ASP A 101 11.61 4.39 -5.34
CA ASP A 101 12.89 3.81 -5.71
C ASP A 101 13.58 3.18 -4.50
N SER A 102 14.30 2.07 -4.75
CA SER A 102 14.99 1.31 -3.69
C SER A 102 16.11 2.06 -2.95
N HIS A 103 16.46 3.27 -3.37
CA HIS A 103 17.44 4.12 -2.69
C HIS A 103 16.76 5.15 -1.76
N GLU A 104 15.45 5.32 -1.88
CA GLU A 104 14.63 6.19 -1.02
C GLU A 104 14.02 5.41 0.16
N VAL A 105 14.26 4.09 0.22
CA VAL A 105 13.82 3.15 1.26
C VAL A 105 15.02 2.59 2.00
#